data_AF-A0AB74LIA3-F1
#
_entry.id   AF-A0AB74LIA3-F1
#
_cell.length_a   1.000
_cell.length_b   1.000
_cell.length_c   1.000
_cell.angle_alpha   90.00
_cell.angle_beta   90.00
_cell.angle_gamma   90.00
#
_symmetry.space_group_name_H-M   'P 1'
#
loop_
_entity.id
_entity.type
_entity.pdbx_description
1 polymer ?
#
loop_
_entity_poly.entity_id
_entity_poly.type
_entity_poly.pdbx_seq_one_letter_code
_entity_poly.pdbx_strand_id
1 'polypeptide(L)'
;MHPMIPAEYISNIIYEGPGADSLFFASGQLRELAYSVETTAESLEDELDELDENWKGSSSDLLADAVERYLQWLSKHSSQLKHAAWVINGLANAYNDTRRKVVPPEEIAANREEVHRLIASNVAGVNTPAIAGLDAQYQQYRAQNIAVMNDYQSTARFILAYLPRWQEPPQIYGGGGG
;
A
#
# COMPACT_ATOMS: atom_id res chain seq x y z
N MET A 1 -28.96 7.26 8.86
CA MET A 1 -28.33 8.47 9.44
C MET A 1 -26.86 8.13 9.63
N HIS A 2 -25.97 8.53 8.71
CA HIS A 2 -24.54 8.32 8.92
C HIS A 2 -24.11 9.18 10.12
N PRO A 3 -23.41 8.63 11.13
CA PRO A 3 -22.91 9.43 12.23
C PRO A 3 -22.08 10.60 11.68
N MET A 4 -22.29 11.77 12.26
CA MET A 4 -21.69 13.03 11.82
C MET A 4 -20.20 12.99 12.20
N ILE A 5 -19.32 12.49 11.32
CA ILE A 5 -17.87 12.38 11.59
C ILE A 5 -17.27 13.79 11.73
N PRO A 6 -16.69 14.18 12.89
CA PRO A 6 -16.04 15.48 13.06
C PRO A 6 -14.79 15.64 12.19
N ALA A 7 -14.39 16.87 11.87
CA ALA A 7 -13.20 17.12 11.07
C ALA A 7 -11.92 16.62 11.78
N GLU A 8 -11.87 16.75 13.10
CA GLU A 8 -10.80 16.34 14.00
C GLU A 8 -10.54 14.84 13.92
N TYR A 9 -11.59 14.03 13.79
CA TYR A 9 -11.44 12.57 13.78
C TYR A 9 -10.62 12.10 12.57
N ILE A 10 -10.96 12.58 11.37
CA ILE A 10 -10.23 12.23 10.15
C ILE A 10 -8.81 12.80 10.17
N SER A 11 -8.67 14.04 10.65
CA SER A 11 -7.37 14.69 10.74
C SER A 11 -6.44 13.95 11.70
N ASN A 12 -6.87 13.67 12.93
CA ASN A 12 -6.04 12.97 13.91
C ASN A 12 -5.62 11.58 13.41
N ILE A 13 -6.54 10.80 12.82
CA ILE A 13 -6.22 9.46 12.30
C ILE A 13 -5.11 9.48 11.25
N ILE A 14 -5.13 10.44 10.31
CA ILE A 14 -4.13 10.49 9.24
C ILE A 14 -2.79 11.10 9.70
N TYR A 15 -2.76 11.86 10.79
CA TYR A 15 -1.55 12.53 11.29
C TYR A 15 -0.86 11.82 12.47
N GLU A 16 -1.56 11.00 13.27
CA GLU A 16 -0.99 10.30 14.43
C GLU A 16 -0.21 9.02 14.07
N GLY A 17 -0.45 8.45 12.88
CA GLY A 17 0.18 7.20 12.45
C GLY A 17 1.68 7.31 12.18
N PRO A 18 2.40 6.17 12.08
CA PRO A 18 3.85 6.13 11.86
C PRO A 18 4.30 6.58 10.46
N GLY A 19 3.37 7.02 9.60
CA GLY A 19 3.66 7.37 8.22
C GLY A 19 3.79 6.15 7.30
N ALA A 20 4.27 6.39 6.07
CA ALA A 20 4.36 5.39 5.01
C ALA A 20 5.78 4.82 4.80
N ASP A 21 6.75 5.19 5.64
CA ASP A 21 8.16 4.79 5.47
C ASP A 21 8.34 3.26 5.51
N SER A 22 7.57 2.58 6.38
CA SER A 22 7.57 1.12 6.44
C SER A 22 7.05 0.47 5.16
N LEU A 23 6.11 1.10 4.46
CA LEU A 23 5.60 0.63 3.17
C LEU A 23 6.62 0.85 2.07
N PHE A 24 7.29 2.02 2.04
CA PHE A 24 8.40 2.25 1.11
C PHE A 24 9.52 1.25 1.32
N PHE A 25 9.92 1.01 2.57
CA PHE A 25 10.91 0.00 2.92
C PHE A 25 10.48 -1.40 2.45
N ALA A 26 9.25 -1.82 2.75
CA ALA A 26 8.73 -3.12 2.30
C ALA A 26 8.72 -3.26 0.77
N SER A 27 8.37 -2.18 0.05
CA SER A 27 8.46 -2.18 -1.42
C SER A 27 9.89 -2.36 -1.93
N GLY A 28 10.88 -1.79 -1.22
CA GLY A 28 12.30 -2.01 -1.49
C GLY A 28 12.68 -3.47 -1.27
N GLN A 29 12.34 -4.03 -0.11
CA GLN A 29 12.66 -5.43 0.22
C GLN A 29 12.07 -6.44 -0.77
N LEU A 30 10.86 -6.19 -1.30
CA LEU A 30 10.28 -7.05 -2.33
C LEU A 30 11.02 -6.98 -3.67
N ARG A 31 11.57 -5.81 -4.02
CA ARG A 31 12.41 -5.66 -5.22
C ARG A 31 13.74 -6.39 -5.07
N GLU A 32 14.36 -6.28 -3.90
CA GLU A 32 15.59 -7.03 -3.58
C GLU A 32 15.34 -8.54 -3.60
N LEU A 33 14.21 -8.99 -3.04
CA LEU A 33 13.82 -10.40 -3.10
C LEU A 33 13.58 -10.86 -4.55
N ALA A 34 12.93 -10.04 -5.39
CA ALA A 34 12.75 -10.35 -6.80
C ALA A 34 14.09 -10.52 -7.53
N TYR A 35 15.05 -9.64 -7.27
CA TYR A 35 16.40 -9.75 -7.81
C TYR A 35 17.10 -11.03 -7.34
N SER A 36 17.01 -11.35 -6.04
CA SER A 36 17.56 -12.59 -5.50
C SER A 36 16.95 -13.84 -6.14
N VAL A 37 15.65 -13.83 -6.44
CA VAL A 37 14.95 -14.93 -7.14
C VAL A 37 15.43 -15.06 -8.58
N GLU A 38 15.68 -13.95 -9.27
CA GLU A 38 16.24 -13.95 -10.63
C GLU A 38 17.65 -14.53 -10.67
N THR A 39 18.54 -14.06 -9.80
CA THR A 39 19.90 -14.62 -9.69
C THR A 39 19.88 -16.10 -9.32
N THR A 40 18.92 -16.54 -8.48
CA THR A 40 18.76 -17.96 -8.15
C THR A 40 18.33 -18.78 -9.37
N ALA A 41 17.45 -18.24 -10.22
CA ALA A 41 17.04 -18.90 -11.45
C ALA A 41 18.21 -19.03 -12.43
N GLU A 42 19.00 -17.96 -12.61
CA GLU A 42 20.21 -17.98 -13.46
C GLU A 42 21.21 -19.04 -12.99
N SER A 43 21.50 -19.13 -11.68
CA SER A 43 22.40 -20.16 -11.15
C SER A 43 21.86 -21.58 -11.34
N LEU A 44 20.54 -21.77 -11.32
CA LEU A 44 19.93 -23.08 -11.52
C LEU A 44 19.89 -23.47 -13.01
N GLU A 45 19.84 -22.49 -13.92
CA GLU A 45 20.04 -22.70 -15.36
C GLU A 45 21.48 -23.16 -15.65
N ASP A 46 22.49 -22.51 -15.05
CA ASP A 46 23.89 -22.92 -15.20
C ASP A 46 24.14 -24.37 -14.73
N GLU A 47 23.57 -24.76 -13.58
CA GLU A 47 23.65 -26.14 -13.05
C GLU A 47 22.92 -27.15 -13.94
N LEU A 48 21.84 -26.73 -14.62
CA LEU A 48 21.11 -27.57 -15.56
C LEU A 48 21.92 -27.83 -16.84
N ASP A 49 22.63 -26.81 -17.33
CA ASP A 49 23.56 -26.95 -18.44
C ASP A 49 24.72 -27.88 -18.08
N GLU A 50 25.30 -27.75 -16.87
CA GLU A 50 26.36 -28.65 -16.39
C GLU A 50 25.86 -30.11 -16.25
N LEU A 51 24.62 -30.31 -15.82
CA LEU A 51 23.98 -31.63 -15.75
C LEU A 51 23.87 -32.27 -17.14
N ASP A 52 23.41 -31.52 -18.14
CA ASP A 52 23.28 -32.04 -19.52
C ASP A 52 24.64 -32.43 -20.10
N GLU A 53 25.70 -31.68 -19.80
CA GLU A 53 27.05 -32.01 -20.28
C GLU A 53 27.63 -33.27 -19.62
N ASN A 54 27.41 -33.46 -18.32
CA ASN A 54 28.16 -34.43 -17.52
C ASN A 54 27.41 -35.73 -17.20
N TRP A 55 26.07 -35.73 -17.21
CA TRP A 55 25.29 -36.92 -16.86
C TRP A 55 24.07 -37.12 -17.78
N LYS A 56 24.21 -38.06 -18.72
CA LYS A 56 23.17 -38.36 -19.72
C LYS A 56 22.43 -39.65 -19.42
N GLY A 57 21.11 -39.60 -19.44
CA GLY A 57 20.23 -40.76 -19.35
C GLY A 57 18.85 -40.42 -18.81
N SER A 58 17.93 -41.38 -18.83
CA SER A 58 16.52 -41.13 -18.50
C SER A 58 16.28 -40.55 -17.10
N SER A 59 17.18 -40.80 -16.13
CA SER A 59 17.07 -40.21 -14.80
C SER A 59 17.45 -38.71 -14.77
N SER A 60 18.46 -38.29 -15.54
CA SER A 60 18.82 -36.88 -15.64
C SER A 60 17.82 -36.11 -16.50
N ASP A 61 17.24 -36.74 -17.54
CA ASP A 61 16.13 -36.14 -18.31
C ASP A 61 14.92 -35.82 -17.41
N LEU A 62 14.56 -36.74 -16.50
CA LEU A 62 13.45 -36.52 -15.55
C LEU A 62 13.76 -35.41 -14.54
N LEU A 63 15.02 -35.31 -14.10
CA LEU A 63 15.47 -34.24 -13.21
C LEU A 63 15.41 -32.89 -13.93
N ALA A 64 15.91 -32.82 -15.16
CA ALA A 64 15.92 -31.62 -16.00
C ALA A 64 14.50 -31.08 -16.20
N ASP A 65 13.55 -31.93 -16.60
CA ASP A 65 12.15 -31.55 -16.78
C ASP A 65 11.49 -31.03 -15.48
N ALA A 66 11.85 -31.59 -14.32
CA ALA A 66 11.38 -31.08 -13.04
C ALA A 66 11.97 -29.71 -12.67
N VAL A 67 13.25 -29.51 -12.93
CA VAL A 67 13.97 -28.24 -12.70
C VAL A 67 13.45 -27.15 -13.63
N GLU A 68 13.21 -27.43 -14.91
CA GLU A 68 12.65 -26.47 -15.87
C GLU A 68 11.28 -25.93 -15.43
N ARG A 69 10.39 -26.78 -14.91
CA ARG A 69 9.11 -26.33 -14.34
C ARG A 69 9.31 -25.40 -13.15
N TYR A 70 10.31 -25.68 -12.31
CA TYR A 70 10.63 -24.85 -11.16
C TYR A 70 11.23 -23.50 -11.59
N LEU A 71 12.10 -23.47 -12.61
CA LEU A 71 12.61 -22.24 -13.23
C LEU A 71 11.49 -21.36 -13.78
N GLN A 72 10.54 -21.94 -14.51
CA GLN A 72 9.35 -21.22 -14.98
C GLN A 72 8.53 -20.62 -13.83
N TRP A 73 8.45 -21.33 -12.69
CA TRP A 73 7.83 -20.82 -11.49
C TRP A 73 8.62 -19.68 -10.86
N LEU A 74 9.95 -19.79 -10.73
CA LEU A 74 10.82 -18.72 -10.20
C LEU A 74 10.68 -17.43 -11.01
N SER A 75 10.72 -17.53 -12.34
CA SER A 75 10.55 -16.37 -13.23
C SER A 75 9.20 -15.66 -13.03
N LYS A 76 8.11 -16.45 -12.93
CA LYS A 76 6.78 -15.91 -12.59
C LYS A 76 6.76 -15.30 -11.19
N HIS A 77 7.39 -15.95 -10.21
CA HIS A 77 7.42 -15.49 -8.83
C HIS A 77 8.17 -14.17 -8.67
N SER A 78 9.33 -14.01 -9.33
CA SER A 78 10.03 -12.71 -9.40
C SER A 78 9.13 -11.62 -9.97
N SER A 79 8.44 -11.90 -11.07
CA SER A 79 7.50 -10.95 -11.68
C SER A 79 6.35 -10.58 -10.73
N GLN A 80 5.86 -11.53 -9.93
CA GLN A 80 4.86 -11.25 -8.88
C GLN A 80 5.43 -10.38 -7.76
N LEU A 81 6.66 -10.63 -7.30
CA LEU A 81 7.32 -9.80 -6.29
C LEU A 81 7.48 -8.35 -6.76
N LYS A 82 7.90 -8.14 -8.01
CA LYS A 82 7.99 -6.80 -8.63
C LYS A 82 6.63 -6.09 -8.66
N HIS A 83 5.56 -6.79 -9.05
CA HIS A 83 4.21 -6.23 -9.03
C HIS A 83 3.73 -5.90 -7.61
N ALA A 84 3.97 -6.78 -6.63
CA ALA A 84 3.63 -6.53 -5.24
C ALA A 84 4.36 -5.30 -4.68
N ALA A 85 5.64 -5.13 -5.02
CA ALA A 85 6.41 -3.94 -4.67
C ALA A 85 5.79 -2.66 -5.25
N TRP A 86 5.38 -2.69 -6.53
CA TRP A 86 4.72 -1.56 -7.18
C TRP A 86 3.39 -1.19 -6.49
N VAL A 87 2.57 -2.19 -6.15
CA VAL A 87 1.30 -1.99 -5.42
C VAL A 87 1.54 -1.31 -4.07
N ILE A 88 2.50 -1.83 -3.27
CA ILE A 88 2.80 -1.28 -1.95
C ILE A 88 3.36 0.14 -2.04
N ASN A 89 4.24 0.41 -3.01
CA ASN A 89 4.73 1.76 -3.25
C ASN A 89 3.60 2.72 -3.64
N GLY A 90 2.68 2.28 -4.50
CA GLY A 90 1.48 3.03 -4.88
C GLY A 90 0.60 3.39 -3.69
N LEU A 91 0.37 2.45 -2.77
CA LEU A 91 -0.38 2.70 -1.53
C LEU A 91 0.33 3.71 -0.61
N ALA A 92 1.65 3.63 -0.50
CA ALA A 92 2.46 4.58 0.27
C ALA A 92 2.32 6.02 -0.29
N ASN A 93 2.36 6.17 -1.61
CA ASN A 93 2.14 7.46 -2.27
C ASN A 93 0.71 7.97 -2.05
N ALA A 94 -0.30 7.10 -2.22
CA ALA A 94 -1.70 7.46 -1.99
C ALA A 94 -1.96 7.94 -0.56
N TYR A 95 -1.33 7.31 0.44
CA TYR A 95 -1.37 7.77 1.82
C TYR A 95 -0.78 9.18 1.98
N ASN A 96 0.42 9.42 1.43
CA ASN A 96 1.09 10.72 1.55
C ASN A 96 0.30 11.84 0.87
N ASP A 97 -0.29 11.57 -0.28
CA ASP A 97 -1.14 12.54 -0.98
C ASP A 97 -2.45 12.81 -0.24
N THR A 98 -3.05 11.78 0.36
CA THR A 98 -4.23 11.91 1.23
C THR A 98 -3.90 12.78 2.43
N ARG A 99 -2.80 12.49 3.12
CA ARG A 99 -2.34 13.27 4.28
C ARG A 99 -2.14 14.74 3.95
N ARG A 100 -1.60 15.07 2.77
CA ARG A 100 -1.42 16.47 2.32
C ARG A 100 -2.74 17.19 2.01
N LYS A 101 -3.79 16.46 1.65
CA LYS A 101 -5.10 17.03 1.26
C LYS A 101 -6.07 17.15 2.43
N VAL A 102 -5.90 16.34 3.49
CA VAL A 102 -6.67 16.46 4.73
C VAL A 102 -6.30 17.77 5.43
N VAL A 103 -7.31 18.44 5.99
CA VAL A 103 -7.10 19.67 6.76
C VAL A 103 -6.25 19.35 8.01
N PRO A 104 -5.13 20.05 8.24
CA PRO A 104 -4.27 19.80 9.39
C PRO A 104 -4.97 20.02 10.75
N PRO A 105 -4.59 19.29 11.81
CA PRO A 105 -5.19 19.43 13.13
C PRO A 105 -5.12 20.86 13.68
N GLU A 106 -4.02 21.57 13.42
CA GLU A 106 -3.78 22.94 13.88
C GLU A 106 -4.74 23.96 13.23
N GLU A 107 -5.14 23.77 11.98
CA GLU A 107 -6.10 24.65 11.32
C GLU A 107 -7.51 24.48 11.91
N ILE A 108 -7.88 23.23 12.21
CA ILE A 108 -9.15 22.91 12.85
C ILE A 108 -9.17 23.50 14.27
N ALA A 109 -8.09 23.32 15.03
CA ALA A 109 -7.96 23.85 16.39
C ALA A 109 -8.05 25.39 16.40
N ALA A 110 -7.33 26.08 15.52
CA ALA A 110 -7.36 27.54 15.42
C ALA A 110 -8.78 28.07 15.12
N ASN A 111 -9.53 27.41 14.24
CA ASN A 111 -10.92 27.75 13.97
C ASN A 111 -11.79 27.61 15.23
N ARG A 112 -11.66 26.51 15.98
CA ARG A 112 -12.45 26.27 17.21
C ARG A 112 -12.08 27.23 18.33
N GLU A 113 -10.80 27.55 18.49
CA GLU A 113 -10.33 28.55 19.45
C GLU A 113 -10.88 29.94 19.15
N GLU A 114 -10.93 30.33 17.87
CA GLU A 114 -11.48 31.63 17.48
C GLU A 114 -12.98 31.72 17.75
N VAL A 115 -13.73 30.65 17.47
CA VAL A 115 -15.16 30.58 17.85
C VAL A 115 -15.34 30.80 19.35
N HIS A 116 -14.55 30.13 20.19
CA HIS A 116 -14.61 30.31 21.64
C HIS A 116 -14.26 31.76 22.07
N ARG A 117 -13.25 32.38 21.46
CA ARG A 117 -12.87 33.78 21.72
C ARG A 117 -13.98 34.77 21.35
N LEU A 118 -14.61 34.57 20.20
CA LEU A 118 -15.70 35.43 19.71
C LEU A 118 -16.96 35.26 20.55
N ILE A 119 -17.28 34.06 21.00
CA ILE A 119 -18.39 33.79 21.94
C ILE A 119 -18.14 34.52 23.26
N ALA A 120 -16.94 34.41 23.83
CA ALA A 120 -16.60 35.04 25.10
C ALA A 120 -16.70 36.58 25.06
N SER A 121 -16.57 37.19 23.88
CA SER A 121 -16.66 38.63 23.65
C SER A 121 -17.96 39.08 22.98
N ASN A 122 -18.96 38.20 22.79
CA ASN A 122 -20.17 38.48 22.02
C ASN A 122 -21.22 39.33 22.77
N VAL A 123 -20.81 40.49 23.30
CA VAL A 123 -21.72 41.43 23.95
C VAL A 123 -22.66 42.01 22.89
N ALA A 124 -23.97 41.98 23.18
CA ALA A 124 -25.04 42.44 22.27
C ALA A 124 -25.15 41.70 20.92
N GLY A 125 -24.48 40.55 20.74
CA GLY A 125 -24.61 39.72 19.53
C GLY A 125 -23.81 40.20 18.32
N VAL A 126 -22.92 41.17 18.49
CA VAL A 126 -22.12 41.78 17.40
C VAL A 126 -21.25 40.75 16.66
N ASN A 127 -20.72 39.74 17.36
CA ASN A 127 -19.83 38.73 16.78
C ASN A 127 -20.58 37.58 16.08
N THR A 128 -21.92 37.57 16.14
CA THR A 128 -22.74 36.47 15.58
C THR A 128 -22.43 36.17 14.10
N PRO A 129 -22.27 37.16 13.21
CA PRO A 129 -21.91 36.89 11.82
C PRO A 129 -20.51 36.26 11.64
N ALA A 130 -19.54 36.66 12.47
CA ALA A 130 -18.18 36.12 12.43
C ALA A 130 -18.14 34.66 12.92
N ILE A 131 -18.86 34.36 14.01
CA ILE A 131 -19.04 32.98 14.50
C ILE A 131 -19.68 32.10 13.43
N ALA A 132 -20.74 32.58 12.77
CA ALA A 132 -21.39 31.85 11.68
C ALA A 132 -20.44 31.57 10.50
N GLY A 133 -19.54 32.51 10.19
CA GLY A 133 -18.50 32.32 9.17
C GLY A 133 -17.51 31.20 9.54
N LEU A 134 -17.05 31.16 10.79
CA LEU A 134 -16.15 30.11 11.28
C LEU A 134 -16.83 28.74 11.35
N ASP A 135 -18.09 28.68 11.78
CA ASP A 135 -18.85 27.43 11.78
C ASP A 135 -19.07 26.90 10.35
N ALA A 136 -19.31 27.80 9.38
CA ALA A 136 -19.38 27.43 7.97
C ALA A 136 -18.02 26.89 7.44
N GLN A 137 -16.91 27.54 7.80
CA GLN A 137 -15.56 27.06 7.47
C GLN A 137 -15.29 25.69 8.08
N TYR A 138 -15.68 25.45 9.33
CA TYR A 138 -15.55 24.15 9.97
C TYR A 138 -16.34 23.05 9.23
N GLN A 139 -17.56 23.37 8.74
CA GLN A 139 -18.29 22.44 7.89
C GLN A 139 -17.59 22.17 6.55
N GLN A 140 -16.87 23.15 5.99
CA GLN A 140 -16.04 22.94 4.80
C GLN A 140 -14.85 22.01 5.10
N TYR A 141 -14.16 22.19 6.23
CA TYR A 141 -13.09 21.28 6.65
C TYR A 141 -13.59 19.84 6.77
N ARG A 142 -14.75 19.66 7.40
CA ARG A 142 -15.40 18.36 7.51
C ARG A 142 -15.73 17.76 6.14
N ALA A 143 -16.33 18.54 5.23
CA ALA A 143 -16.67 18.08 3.89
C ALA A 143 -15.43 17.69 3.07
N GLN A 144 -14.37 18.49 3.14
CA GLN A 144 -13.07 18.22 2.50
C GLN A 144 -12.47 16.93 3.02
N ASN A 145 -12.37 16.76 4.35
CA ASN A 145 -11.79 15.57 4.95
C ASN A 145 -12.54 14.29 4.54
N ILE A 146 -13.88 14.33 4.50
CA ILE A 146 -14.70 13.22 4.02
C ILE A 146 -14.43 12.92 2.54
N ALA A 147 -14.40 13.95 1.69
CA ALA A 147 -14.16 13.79 0.26
C ALA A 147 -12.77 13.18 -0.01
N VAL A 148 -11.73 13.66 0.69
CA VAL A 148 -10.36 13.17 0.58
C VAL A 148 -10.25 11.71 1.03
N MET A 149 -10.93 11.32 2.11
CA MET A 149 -10.91 9.91 2.56
C MET A 149 -11.69 8.97 1.63
N ASN A 150 -12.76 9.44 0.99
CA ASN A 150 -13.47 8.67 -0.04
C ASN A 150 -12.59 8.45 -1.28
N ASP A 151 -11.85 9.48 -1.71
CA ASP A 151 -10.88 9.39 -2.80
C ASP A 151 -9.74 8.41 -2.45
N TYR A 152 -9.22 8.49 -1.23
CA TYR A 152 -8.22 7.55 -0.71
C TYR A 152 -8.73 6.10 -0.73
N GLN A 153 -9.96 5.86 -0.25
CA GLN A 153 -10.55 4.53 -0.26
C GLN A 153 -10.69 3.97 -1.68
N SER A 154 -11.18 4.78 -2.62
CA SER A 154 -11.34 4.40 -4.03
C SER A 154 -9.98 4.07 -4.66
N THR A 155 -9.01 4.96 -4.48
CA THR A 155 -7.65 4.82 -5.01
C THR A 155 -6.94 3.59 -4.42
N ALA A 156 -7.02 3.39 -3.11
CA ALA A 156 -6.42 2.24 -2.45
C ALA A 156 -7.03 0.93 -2.95
N ARG A 157 -8.37 0.86 -3.11
CA ARG A 157 -9.05 -0.32 -3.67
C ARG A 157 -8.61 -0.60 -5.10
N PHE A 158 -8.50 0.44 -5.93
CA PHE A 158 -8.04 0.31 -7.30
C PHE A 158 -6.61 -0.24 -7.35
N ILE A 159 -5.68 0.32 -6.57
CA ILE A 159 -4.28 -0.13 -6.51
C ILE A 159 -4.19 -1.58 -5.99
N LEU A 160 -4.95 -1.92 -4.94
CA LEU A 160 -4.98 -3.28 -4.36
C LEU A 160 -5.50 -4.34 -5.34
N ALA A 161 -6.32 -3.95 -6.33
CA ALA A 161 -6.81 -4.88 -7.35
C ALA A 161 -5.68 -5.47 -8.23
N TYR A 162 -4.52 -4.81 -8.26
CA TYR A 162 -3.33 -5.28 -8.99
C TYR A 162 -2.41 -6.18 -8.16
N LEU A 163 -2.75 -6.46 -6.90
CA LEU A 163 -1.93 -7.36 -6.08
C LEU A 163 -1.96 -8.78 -6.67
N PRO A 164 -0.80 -9.38 -6.98
CA PRO A 164 -0.76 -10.70 -7.61
C PRO A 164 -1.25 -11.79 -6.65
N ARG A 165 -1.79 -12.86 -7.22
CA ARG A 165 -2.06 -14.10 -6.49
C ARG A 165 -0.82 -14.98 -6.50
N TRP A 166 -0.33 -15.31 -5.32
CA TRP A 166 0.80 -16.24 -5.15
C TRP A 166 0.43 -17.63 -5.64
N GLN A 167 1.40 -18.30 -6.26
CA GLN A 167 1.29 -19.69 -6.67
C GLN A 167 2.34 -20.49 -5.91
N GLU A 168 1.95 -21.66 -5.42
CA GLU A 168 2.90 -22.59 -4.82
C GLU A 168 3.88 -23.10 -5.88
N PRO A 169 5.14 -23.37 -5.49
CA PRO A 169 6.10 -23.96 -6.41
C PRO A 169 5.64 -25.36 -6.86
N PRO A 170 5.93 -25.76 -8.11
CA PRO A 170 5.70 -27.13 -8.54
C PRO A 170 6.56 -28.08 -7.71
N GLN A 171 6.01 -29.26 -7.41
CA GLN A 171 6.76 -30.32 -6.74
C GLN A 171 7.85 -30.85 -7.68
N ILE A 172 9.09 -30.94 -7.19
CA ILE A 172 10.24 -31.48 -7.94
C ILE A 172 10.24 -33.02 -7.90
N TYR A 173 9.59 -33.63 -6.90
CA TYR A 173 9.33 -35.07 -6.87
C TYR A 173 7.83 -35.34 -6.78
N GLY A 174 7.33 -36.27 -7.60
CA GLY A 174 6.05 -36.93 -7.35
C GLY A 174 6.31 -38.14 -6.47
N GLY A 175 5.70 -38.21 -5.28
CA GLY A 175 5.66 -39.47 -4.55
C GLY A 175 5.05 -40.54 -5.44
N GLY A 176 5.84 -41.57 -5.78
CA GLY A 176 5.37 -42.70 -6.57
C GLY A 176 4.20 -43.36 -5.85
N GLY A 177 2.99 -43.18 -6.36
CA GLY A 177 1.85 -44.02 -6.04
C GLY A 177 2.03 -45.36 -6.72
N GLY A 178 2.67 -46.29 -6.01
CA GLY A 178 2.56 -47.73 -6.24
C GLY A 178 1.44 -48.32 -5.41
#